data_AF-A0A971A6Y2-F1
#
_entry.id   AF-A0A971A6Y2-F1
#
_cell.length_a   1.000
_cell.length_b   1.000
_cell.length_c   1.000
_cell.angle_alpha   90.00
_cell.angle_beta   90.00
_cell.angle_gamma   90.00
#
_symmetry.space_group_name_H-M   'P 1'
#
loop_
_entity.id
_entity.type
_entity.pdbx_description
1 polymer ?
#
loop_
_entity_poly.entity_id
_entity_poly.type
_entity_poly.pdbx_seq_one_letter_code
_entity_poly.pdbx_strand_id
1 'polypeptide(L)'
;MTLDNFNFKGKKAFVRVDFNVPVDENQNITDDTRIRAAMPTLKKIIADGGRLIIASHMGRPKKNPDPKFSLKVIVDRVSEHLGVPVKFAADALGAETEKMVSELQDGEALLLENLRFYAEEEGKPRVTESATEEEIAAAKKEVKASQKEFTKKLASYADAYVNDAFGTAHRAHASTALIADHFD
;
A
#
# COMPACT_ATOMS: atom_id res chain seq x y z
N MET A 1 9.58 -4.57 18.25
CA MET A 1 10.94 -4.39 17.67
C MET A 1 11.03 -3.01 17.05
N THR A 2 12.15 -2.30 17.17
CA THR A 2 12.34 -1.02 16.47
C THR A 2 12.94 -1.25 15.09
N LEU A 3 12.61 -0.37 14.13
CA LEU A 3 13.10 -0.47 12.75
C LEU A 3 14.63 -0.59 12.71
N ASP A 4 15.35 0.21 13.51
CA ASP A 4 16.82 0.27 13.51
C ASP A 4 17.51 -1.04 13.90
N ASN A 5 16.84 -1.90 14.67
CA ASN A 5 17.43 -3.14 15.20
C ASN A 5 17.10 -4.37 14.35
N PHE A 6 16.26 -4.23 13.32
CA PHE A 6 15.95 -5.32 12.39
C PHE A 6 16.85 -5.26 11.15
N ASN A 7 17.30 -6.42 10.68
CA ASN A 7 18.09 -6.54 9.45
C ASN A 7 17.22 -7.08 8.31
N PHE A 8 17.05 -6.31 7.24
CA PHE A 8 16.22 -6.70 6.10
C PHE A 8 16.95 -7.53 5.02
N LYS A 9 18.23 -7.84 5.18
CA LYS A 9 19.02 -8.55 4.15
C LYS A 9 18.33 -9.83 3.66
N GLY A 10 18.01 -9.87 2.36
CA GLY A 10 17.36 -11.00 1.69
C GLY A 10 15.90 -11.21 2.08
N LYS A 11 15.28 -10.29 2.83
CA LYS A 11 13.88 -10.33 3.26
C LYS A 11 13.03 -9.43 2.39
N LYS A 12 11.81 -9.87 2.10
CA LYS A 12 10.76 -9.01 1.54
C LYS A 12 10.12 -8.22 2.66
N ALA A 13 10.12 -6.89 2.54
CA ALA A 13 9.54 -5.98 3.52
C ALA A 13 8.31 -5.29 2.92
N PHE A 14 7.14 -5.51 3.50
CA PHE A 14 5.94 -4.76 3.17
C PHE A 14 5.89 -3.49 4.01
N VAL A 15 5.94 -2.33 3.37
CA VAL A 15 5.91 -1.03 4.06
C VAL A 15 4.66 -0.27 3.69
N ARG A 16 3.83 -0.02 4.70
CA ARG A 16 2.67 0.85 4.58
C ARG A 16 3.10 2.30 4.83
N VAL A 17 3.01 3.15 3.81
CA VAL A 17 3.40 4.58 3.87
C VAL A 17 2.22 5.51 3.58
N ASP A 18 2.30 6.76 4.03
CA ASP A 18 1.36 7.81 3.61
C ASP A 18 1.92 8.55 2.38
N PHE A 19 1.51 8.15 1.18
CA PHE A 19 1.76 8.90 -0.06
C PHE A 19 0.49 9.56 -0.62
N ASN A 20 -0.45 9.93 0.25
CA ASN A 20 -1.58 10.73 -0.17
C ASN A 20 -1.15 12.19 -0.32
N VAL A 21 -0.49 12.49 -1.45
CA VAL A 21 0.06 13.80 -1.82
C VAL A 21 -0.90 14.60 -2.71
N PRO A 22 -0.90 15.94 -2.63
CA PRO A 22 -1.66 16.76 -3.55
C PRO A 22 -1.04 16.75 -4.95
N VAL A 23 -1.90 16.67 -5.96
CA VAL A 23 -1.54 16.80 -7.38
C VAL A 23 -2.38 17.89 -8.03
N ASP A 24 -1.82 18.59 -9.01
CA ASP A 24 -2.55 19.58 -9.82
C ASP A 24 -3.43 18.92 -10.90
N GLU A 25 -4.10 19.73 -11.72
CA GLU A 25 -4.97 19.26 -12.81
C GLU A 25 -4.23 18.45 -13.89
N ASN A 26 -2.91 18.65 -14.00
CA ASN A 26 -2.03 17.95 -14.94
C ASN A 26 -1.35 16.72 -14.30
N GLN A 27 -1.75 16.33 -13.09
CA GLN A 27 -1.17 15.25 -12.28
C GLN A 27 0.29 15.49 -11.83
N ASN A 28 0.74 16.75 -11.79
CA ASN A 28 2.03 17.07 -11.19
C ASN A 28 1.90 17.12 -9.67
N ILE A 29 2.87 16.55 -8.96
CA ILE A 29 2.96 16.62 -7.50
C ILE A 29 3.28 18.05 -7.09
N THR A 30 2.39 18.68 -6.31
CA THR A 30 2.57 20.06 -5.84
C THR A 30 3.28 20.15 -4.49
N ASP A 31 3.20 19.09 -3.68
CA ASP A 31 3.93 18.95 -2.42
C ASP A 31 4.28 17.47 -2.16
N ASP A 32 5.57 17.17 -2.06
CA ASP A 32 6.10 15.82 -1.84
C ASP A 32 6.56 15.57 -0.40
N THR A 33 6.20 16.44 0.55
CA THR A 33 6.62 16.33 1.96
C THR A 33 6.35 14.95 2.54
N ARG A 34 5.20 14.35 2.22
CA ARG A 34 4.85 13.00 2.67
C ARG A 34 5.70 11.90 2.04
N ILE A 35 6.10 12.06 0.78
CA ILE A 35 7.05 11.15 0.13
C ILE A 35 8.40 11.22 0.85
N ARG A 36 8.92 12.44 1.06
CA ARG A 36 10.20 12.67 1.77
C ARG A 36 10.17 12.12 3.20
N ALA A 37 9.04 12.22 3.89
CA ALA A 37 8.90 11.75 5.27
C ALA A 37 9.11 10.22 5.42
N ALA A 38 8.72 9.42 4.43
CA ALA A 38 8.90 7.96 4.47
C ALA A 38 10.32 7.50 4.06
N MET A 39 11.13 8.39 3.47
CA MET A 39 12.44 8.02 2.91
C MET A 39 13.41 7.41 3.92
N PRO A 40 13.51 7.87 5.18
CA PRO A 40 14.38 7.22 6.17
C PRO A 40 14.08 5.73 6.31
N THR A 41 12.80 5.35 6.40
CA THR A 41 12.34 3.96 6.50
C THR A 41 12.68 3.16 5.25
N LEU A 42 12.33 3.69 4.08
CA LEU A 42 12.52 2.99 2.81
C LEU A 42 14.01 2.82 2.48
N LYS A 43 14.82 3.86 2.68
CA LYS A 43 16.27 3.80 2.45
C LYS A 43 16.96 2.83 3.39
N LYS A 44 16.53 2.75 4.65
CA LYS A 44 17.06 1.77 5.61
C LYS A 44 16.88 0.34 5.09
N ILE A 45 15.69 0.01 4.57
CA ILE A 45 15.40 -1.34 4.05
C ILE A 45 16.27 -1.67 2.83
N ILE A 46 16.40 -0.71 1.90
CA ILE A 46 17.26 -0.88 0.72
C ILE A 46 18.73 -1.02 1.12
N ALA A 47 19.22 -0.20 2.05
CA ALA A 47 20.62 -0.22 2.52
C ALA A 47 21.00 -1.55 3.20
N ASP A 48 20.06 -2.17 3.91
CA ASP A 48 20.24 -3.50 4.51
C ASP A 48 20.27 -4.64 3.48
N GLY A 49 19.89 -4.38 2.22
CA GLY A 49 19.72 -5.39 1.18
C GLY A 49 18.36 -6.08 1.23
N GLY A 50 17.33 -5.38 1.72
CA GLY A 50 15.94 -5.84 1.67
C GLY A 50 15.30 -5.66 0.30
N ARG A 51 14.20 -6.39 0.10
CA ARG A 51 13.35 -6.32 -1.10
C ARG A 51 12.09 -5.54 -0.73
N LEU A 52 11.99 -4.31 -1.21
CA LEU A 52 11.03 -3.35 -0.69
C LEU A 52 9.70 -3.41 -1.44
N ILE A 53 8.60 -3.67 -0.73
CA ILE A 53 7.23 -3.63 -1.26
C ILE A 53 6.51 -2.46 -0.60
N ILE A 54 6.26 -1.41 -1.36
CA ILE A 54 5.64 -0.16 -0.89
C ILE A 54 4.14 -0.24 -1.18
N ALA A 55 3.33 0.00 -0.17
CA ALA A 55 1.89 0.11 -0.32
C ALA A 55 1.41 1.47 0.19
N SER A 56 0.68 2.22 -0.63
CA SER A 56 0.09 3.51 -0.25
C SER A 56 -1.39 3.60 -0.63
N HIS A 57 -2.01 4.73 -0.36
CA HIS A 57 -3.29 5.10 -0.92
C HIS A 57 -3.23 6.57 -1.37
N MET A 58 -4.07 6.93 -2.33
CA MET A 58 -4.26 8.31 -2.74
C MET A 58 -5.74 8.65 -2.80
N GLY A 59 -6.11 9.78 -2.18
CA GLY A 59 -7.47 10.29 -2.13
C GLY A 59 -8.52 9.28 -1.63
N ARG A 60 -9.73 9.42 -2.16
CA ARG A 60 -10.90 8.58 -1.83
C ARG A 60 -11.64 8.23 -3.13
N PRO A 61 -11.16 7.23 -3.88
CA PRO A 61 -11.74 6.88 -5.17
C PRO A 61 -13.20 6.41 -5.02
N LYS A 62 -14.12 7.06 -5.73
CA LYS A 62 -15.55 6.68 -5.77
C LYS A 62 -15.83 5.61 -6.83
N LYS A 63 -15.03 5.59 -7.90
CA LYS A 63 -15.04 4.59 -8.97
C LYS A 63 -13.73 3.82 -8.90
N ASN A 64 -13.72 2.56 -9.33
CA ASN A 64 -12.48 1.78 -9.43
C ASN A 64 -12.41 1.03 -10.75
N PRO A 65 -11.23 0.99 -11.40
CA PRO A 65 -10.10 1.89 -11.13
C PRO A 65 -10.46 3.36 -11.44
N ASP A 66 -9.90 4.30 -10.69
CA ASP A 66 -10.02 5.75 -10.96
C ASP A 66 -8.63 6.32 -11.24
N PRO A 67 -8.28 6.58 -12.51
CA PRO A 67 -6.94 7.03 -12.90
C PRO A 67 -6.46 8.26 -12.14
N LYS A 68 -7.37 9.15 -11.72
CA LYS A 68 -7.05 10.35 -10.94
C LYS A 68 -6.38 10.02 -9.60
N PHE A 69 -6.65 8.84 -9.06
CA PHE A 69 -6.11 8.39 -7.78
C PHE A 69 -5.07 7.27 -7.94
N SER A 70 -4.55 7.02 -9.15
CA SER A 70 -3.48 6.05 -9.36
C SER A 70 -2.17 6.51 -8.73
N LEU A 71 -1.46 5.62 -8.04
CA LEU A 71 -0.13 5.88 -7.51
C LEU A 71 0.96 5.88 -8.59
N LYS A 72 0.62 5.57 -9.84
CA LYS A 72 1.57 5.64 -10.96
C LYS A 72 2.22 7.03 -11.08
N VAL A 73 1.46 8.09 -10.78
CA VAL A 73 1.93 9.49 -10.90
C VAL A 73 3.06 9.85 -9.95
N ILE A 74 3.28 9.06 -8.88
CA ILE A 74 4.35 9.32 -7.90
C ILE A 74 5.58 8.43 -8.08
N VAL A 75 5.56 7.43 -8.97
CA VAL A 75 6.63 6.44 -9.14
C VAL A 75 7.98 7.10 -9.39
N ASP A 76 8.03 8.08 -10.30
CA ASP A 76 9.27 8.77 -10.65
C ASP A 76 9.81 9.58 -9.47
N ARG A 77 8.94 10.31 -8.76
CA ARG A 77 9.33 11.10 -7.58
C ARG A 77 9.78 10.23 -6.41
N VAL A 78 9.14 9.09 -6.19
CA VAL A 78 9.56 8.11 -5.17
C VAL A 78 10.92 7.51 -5.56
N SER A 79 11.13 7.16 -6.83
CA SER A 79 12.42 6.64 -7.32
C SER A 79 13.55 7.64 -7.15
N GLU A 80 13.31 8.91 -7.49
CA GLU A 80 14.25 10.02 -7.34
C GLU A 80 14.71 10.16 -5.88
N HIS A 81 13.76 10.23 -4.94
CA HIS A 81 14.08 10.39 -3.52
C HIS A 81 14.71 9.14 -2.91
N LEU A 82 14.28 7.94 -3.33
CA LEU A 82 14.80 6.68 -2.83
C LEU A 82 16.23 6.42 -3.32
N GLY A 83 16.55 6.85 -4.54
CA GLY A 83 17.85 6.67 -5.18
C GLY A 83 18.01 5.33 -5.93
N VAL A 84 16.93 4.55 -6.05
CA VAL A 84 16.87 3.34 -6.90
C VAL A 84 15.58 3.34 -7.72
N PRO A 85 15.55 2.69 -8.90
CA PRO A 85 14.32 2.55 -9.67
C PRO A 85 13.23 1.82 -8.88
N VAL A 86 12.03 2.40 -8.86
CA VAL A 86 10.84 1.79 -8.26
C VAL A 86 9.99 1.17 -9.37
N LYS A 87 9.83 -0.15 -9.34
CA LYS A 87 8.90 -0.87 -10.21
C LYS A 87 7.47 -0.53 -9.78
N PHE A 88 6.51 -0.58 -10.70
CA PHE A 88 5.11 -0.30 -10.42
C PHE A 88 4.21 -1.47 -10.81
N ALA A 89 3.46 -2.01 -9.86
CA ALA A 89 2.41 -2.98 -10.14
C ALA A 89 1.08 -2.23 -10.34
N ALA A 90 0.45 -2.40 -11.50
CA ALA A 90 -0.81 -1.73 -11.86
C ALA A 90 -2.04 -2.26 -11.09
N ASP A 91 -1.84 -3.24 -10.21
CA ASP A 91 -2.82 -3.87 -9.33
C ASP A 91 -2.10 -4.27 -8.02
N ALA A 92 -2.83 -4.57 -6.94
CA ALA A 92 -2.25 -5.00 -5.66
C ALA A 92 -2.31 -6.51 -5.40
N LEU A 93 -3.13 -7.28 -6.13
CA LEU A 93 -3.47 -8.68 -5.82
C LEU A 93 -3.29 -9.65 -6.98
N GLY A 94 -3.29 -9.17 -8.21
CA GLY A 94 -3.32 -9.98 -9.42
C GLY A 94 -2.05 -10.78 -9.65
N ALA A 95 -2.16 -11.79 -10.53
CA ALA A 95 -1.05 -12.72 -10.83
C ALA A 95 0.23 -12.00 -11.32
N GLU A 96 0.09 -10.87 -12.02
CA GLU A 96 1.23 -10.05 -12.41
C GLU A 96 1.94 -9.45 -11.19
N THR A 97 1.19 -8.88 -10.24
CA THR A 97 1.73 -8.35 -8.97
C THR A 97 2.43 -9.44 -8.18
N GLU A 98 1.84 -10.63 -8.09
CA GLU A 98 2.47 -11.79 -7.42
C GLU A 98 3.80 -12.16 -8.07
N LYS A 99 3.83 -12.19 -9.40
CA LYS A 99 5.05 -12.45 -10.17
C LYS A 99 6.10 -11.38 -9.87
N MET A 100 5.75 -10.10 -9.97
CA MET A 100 6.67 -8.98 -9.68
C MET A 100 7.23 -9.05 -8.25
N VAL A 101 6.40 -9.39 -7.27
CA VAL A 101 6.83 -9.60 -5.88
C VAL A 101 7.80 -10.78 -5.75
N SER A 102 7.52 -11.90 -6.43
CA SER A 102 8.37 -13.09 -6.38
C SER A 102 9.74 -12.90 -7.05
N GLU A 103 9.79 -12.07 -8.10
CA GLU A 103 10.99 -11.77 -8.89
C GLU A 103 11.78 -10.58 -8.33
N LEU A 104 11.31 -9.94 -7.25
CA LEU A 104 11.98 -8.79 -6.64
C LEU A 104 13.34 -9.21 -6.06
N GLN A 105 14.39 -8.52 -6.48
CA GLN A 105 15.77 -8.78 -6.06
C GLN A 105 16.18 -7.90 -4.87
N ASP A 106 17.24 -8.29 -4.16
CA ASP A 106 17.78 -7.53 -3.03
C ASP A 106 18.13 -6.10 -3.47
N GLY A 107 17.68 -5.10 -2.71
CA GLY A 107 17.87 -3.67 -3.03
C GLY A 107 16.91 -3.11 -4.09
N GLU A 108 15.98 -3.90 -4.61
CA GLU A 108 14.91 -3.40 -5.50
C GLU A 108 13.66 -2.99 -4.72
N ALA A 109 12.88 -2.09 -5.34
CA ALA A 109 11.63 -1.59 -4.80
C ALA A 109 10.47 -1.81 -5.78
N LEU A 110 9.30 -2.15 -5.24
CA LEU A 110 8.03 -2.28 -5.95
C LEU A 110 6.97 -1.43 -5.25
N LEU A 111 6.32 -0.52 -5.97
CA LEU A 111 5.13 0.20 -5.52
C LEU A 111 3.88 -0.50 -6.05
N LEU A 112 3.00 -0.89 -5.13
CA LEU A 112 1.68 -1.39 -5.45
C LEU A 112 0.72 -0.24 -5.81
N GLU A 113 -0.25 -0.52 -6.68
CA GLU A 113 -1.34 0.41 -6.96
C GLU A 113 -2.17 0.73 -5.69
N ASN A 114 -2.92 1.82 -5.75
CA ASN A 114 -3.71 2.39 -4.67
C ASN A 114 -4.61 1.35 -3.99
N LEU A 115 -4.30 1.02 -2.74
CA LEU A 115 -5.06 0.02 -1.98
C LEU A 115 -6.53 0.40 -1.76
N ARG A 116 -6.87 1.69 -1.80
CA ARG A 116 -8.29 2.10 -1.74
C ARG A 116 -9.07 1.75 -3.01
N PHE A 117 -8.45 1.21 -4.06
CA PHE A 117 -9.16 0.54 -5.16
C PHE A 117 -9.78 -0.81 -4.76
N TYR A 118 -9.61 -1.26 -3.51
CA TYR A 118 -10.29 -2.42 -2.96
C TYR A 118 -11.18 -1.96 -1.80
N ALA A 119 -12.45 -2.38 -1.79
CA ALA A 119 -13.37 -2.07 -0.69
C ALA A 119 -12.87 -2.68 0.63
N GLU A 120 -12.15 -3.79 0.50
CA GLU A 120 -11.46 -4.57 1.52
C GLU A 120 -10.41 -3.76 2.29
N GLU A 121 -9.76 -2.78 1.67
CA GLU A 121 -8.78 -1.94 2.39
C GLU A 121 -9.45 -1.17 3.51
N GLU A 122 -10.60 -0.53 3.26
CA GLU A 122 -11.33 0.24 4.28
C GLU A 122 -12.35 -0.62 5.06
N GLY A 123 -12.63 -1.83 4.56
CA GLY A 123 -13.66 -2.71 5.12
C GLY A 123 -15.07 -2.11 5.01
N LYS A 124 -15.29 -1.29 3.99
CA LYS A 124 -16.56 -0.56 3.75
C LYS A 124 -17.10 -0.92 2.37
N PRO A 125 -18.37 -1.32 2.27
CA PRO A 125 -18.96 -1.64 0.98
C PRO A 125 -19.15 -0.39 0.13
N ARG A 126 -19.07 -0.59 -1.18
CA ARG A 126 -19.33 0.43 -2.20
C ARG A 126 -20.76 0.27 -2.68
N VAL A 127 -21.68 0.92 -1.98
CA VAL A 127 -23.11 0.91 -2.28
C VAL A 127 -23.52 2.22 -2.95
N THR A 128 -24.63 2.20 -3.69
CA THR A 128 -25.25 3.42 -4.21
C THR A 128 -25.90 4.20 -3.06
N GLU A 129 -26.14 5.50 -3.28
CA GLU A 129 -26.84 6.36 -2.30
C GLU A 129 -28.29 5.92 -2.07
N SER A 130 -28.84 5.08 -2.95
CA SER A 130 -30.20 4.53 -2.88
C SER A 130 -30.29 3.17 -2.16
N ALA A 131 -29.18 2.61 -1.69
CA ALA A 131 -29.18 1.30 -1.05
C ALA A 131 -29.93 1.34 0.30
N THR A 132 -30.73 0.32 0.55
CA THR A 132 -31.45 0.11 1.80
C THR A 132 -30.49 -0.28 2.93
N GLU A 133 -30.91 -0.09 4.19
CA GLU A 133 -30.10 -0.48 5.35
C GLU A 133 -29.76 -1.98 5.36
N GLU A 134 -30.69 -2.81 4.89
CA GLU A 134 -30.51 -4.26 4.78
C GLU A 134 -29.44 -4.63 3.74
N GLU A 135 -29.44 -3.99 2.57
CA GLU A 135 -28.43 -4.17 1.53
C GLU A 135 -27.04 -3.70 2.02
N ILE A 136 -26.99 -2.56 2.73
CA ILE A 136 -25.75 -2.04 3.32
C ILE A 136 -25.19 -3.03 4.35
N ALA A 137 -26.05 -3.57 5.22
CA ALA A 137 -25.64 -4.53 6.24
C ALA A 137 -25.12 -5.83 5.61
N ALA A 138 -25.80 -6.35 4.59
CA ALA A 138 -25.37 -7.53 3.84
C ALA A 138 -24.02 -7.31 3.16
N ALA A 139 -23.86 -6.22 2.40
CA ALA A 139 -22.62 -5.89 1.71
C ALA A 139 -21.47 -5.65 2.69
N LYS A 140 -21.73 -5.03 3.85
CA LYS A 140 -20.71 -4.83 4.88
C LYS A 140 -20.22 -6.17 5.45
N LYS A 141 -21.13 -7.14 5.66
CA LYS A 141 -20.77 -8.48 6.13
C LYS A 141 -19.89 -9.20 5.10
N GLU A 142 -20.24 -9.10 3.83
CA GLU A 142 -19.48 -9.67 2.72
C GLU A 142 -18.07 -9.06 2.63
N VAL A 143 -17.97 -7.73 2.61
CA VAL A 143 -16.67 -7.03 2.56
C VAL A 143 -15.80 -7.33 3.78
N LYS A 144 -16.41 -7.54 4.96
CA LYS A 144 -15.65 -7.94 6.15
C LYS A 144 -15.10 -9.37 6.04
N ALA A 145 -15.78 -10.25 5.31
CA ALA A 145 -15.26 -11.59 5.01
C ALA A 145 -14.13 -11.50 3.97
N SER A 146 -14.33 -10.81 2.84
CA SER A 146 -13.31 -10.65 1.81
C SER A 146 -12.09 -9.84 2.28
N GLN A 147 -12.26 -8.90 3.21
CA GLN A 147 -11.17 -8.14 3.84
C GLN A 147 -10.14 -9.05 4.51
N LYS A 148 -10.55 -10.19 5.08
CA LYS A 148 -9.62 -11.14 5.69
C LYS A 148 -8.72 -11.79 4.64
N GLU A 149 -9.30 -12.23 3.53
CA GLU A 149 -8.54 -12.82 2.43
C GLU A 149 -7.64 -11.79 1.74
N PHE A 150 -8.12 -10.57 1.55
CA PHE A 150 -7.33 -9.44 1.05
C PHE A 150 -6.12 -9.16 1.95
N THR A 151 -6.34 -9.07 3.26
CA THR A 151 -5.27 -8.83 4.25
C THR A 151 -4.25 -9.96 4.23
N LYS A 152 -4.71 -11.21 4.24
CA LYS A 152 -3.86 -12.40 4.15
C LYS A 152 -3.05 -12.42 2.85
N LYS A 153 -3.64 -12.01 1.74
CA LYS A 153 -2.96 -11.93 0.45
C LYS A 153 -1.83 -10.90 0.49
N LEU A 154 -2.09 -9.68 0.98
CA LEU A 154 -1.05 -8.66 1.14
C LEU A 154 0.06 -9.13 2.09
N ALA A 155 -0.30 -9.76 3.21
CA ALA A 155 0.67 -10.31 4.16
C ALA A 155 1.59 -11.36 3.50
N SER A 156 1.03 -12.22 2.64
CA SER A 156 1.78 -13.30 1.98
C SER A 156 2.94 -12.82 1.09
N TYR A 157 2.98 -11.53 0.74
CA TYR A 157 4.05 -10.98 -0.07
C TYR A 157 5.36 -10.80 0.67
N ALA A 158 5.34 -10.65 1.99
CA ALA A 158 6.49 -10.22 2.76
C ALA A 158 6.85 -11.15 3.91
N ASP A 159 8.10 -11.06 4.34
CA ASP A 159 8.63 -11.70 5.54
C ASP A 159 8.57 -10.76 6.76
N ALA A 160 8.49 -9.44 6.51
CA ALA A 160 8.42 -8.41 7.53
C ALA A 160 7.43 -7.31 7.14
N TYR A 161 6.75 -6.75 8.14
CA TYR A 161 5.82 -5.63 7.98
C TYR A 161 6.32 -4.40 8.72
N VAL A 162 6.23 -3.23 8.08
CA VAL A 162 6.53 -1.93 8.67
C VAL A 162 5.37 -0.98 8.40
N ASN A 163 4.80 -0.42 9.46
CA ASN A 163 3.79 0.64 9.36
C ASN A 163 4.43 2.02 9.58
N ASP A 164 4.62 2.76 8.50
CA ASP A 164 5.12 4.14 8.47
C ASP A 164 4.03 5.12 7.99
N ALA A 165 2.77 4.78 8.27
CA ALA A 165 1.58 5.57 7.94
C ALA A 165 0.78 5.89 9.20
N PHE A 166 1.42 6.56 10.17
CA PHE A 166 0.82 6.86 11.48
C PHE A 166 -0.54 7.56 11.40
N GLY A 167 -0.71 8.45 10.40
CA GLY A 167 -1.98 9.14 10.13
C GLY A 167 -3.17 8.22 9.84
N THR A 168 -2.94 6.96 9.45
CA THR A 168 -4.01 5.96 9.23
C THR A 168 -3.96 4.77 10.19
N ALA A 169 -2.98 4.72 11.12
CA ALA A 169 -2.81 3.61 12.05
C ALA A 169 -4.01 3.43 13.02
N HIS A 170 -4.74 4.50 13.32
CA HIS A 170 -5.95 4.45 14.15
C HIS A 170 -7.15 3.76 13.47
N ARG A 171 -7.04 3.42 12.18
CA ARG A 171 -8.12 2.77 11.43
C ARG A 171 -7.86 1.28 11.31
N ALA A 172 -8.93 0.50 11.49
CA ALA A 172 -8.94 -0.94 11.25
C ALA A 172 -8.97 -1.28 9.75
N HIS A 173 -8.05 -0.68 8.98
CA HIS A 173 -7.86 -0.98 7.56
C HIS A 173 -6.96 -2.20 7.40
N ALA A 174 -7.12 -2.88 6.27
CA ALA A 174 -6.38 -4.10 5.96
C ALA A 174 -4.88 -3.89 6.05
N SER A 175 -4.33 -2.94 5.29
CA SER A 175 -2.88 -2.72 5.21
C SER A 175 -2.24 -1.96 6.39
N THR A 176 -3.02 -1.53 7.38
CA THR A 176 -2.52 -0.84 8.58
C THR A 176 -2.61 -1.70 9.83
N ALA A 177 -3.84 -1.97 10.29
CA ALA A 177 -4.05 -2.64 11.57
C ALA A 177 -4.15 -4.15 11.41
N LEU A 178 -4.89 -4.62 10.41
CA LEU A 178 -5.21 -6.05 10.29
C LEU A 178 -4.03 -6.87 9.78
N ILE A 179 -3.24 -6.31 8.86
CA ILE A 179 -2.06 -6.99 8.30
C ILE A 179 -1.03 -7.32 9.38
N ALA A 180 -0.95 -6.52 10.44
CA ALA A 180 0.01 -6.71 11.52
C ALA A 180 -0.20 -8.06 12.26
N ASP A 181 -1.43 -8.56 12.34
CA ASP A 181 -1.75 -9.85 12.97
C ASP A 181 -1.15 -11.07 12.24
N HIS A 182 -0.56 -10.85 11.05
CA HIS A 182 0.09 -11.89 10.25
C HIS A 182 1.62 -11.93 10.39
N PHE A 183 2.20 -11.05 11.22
CA PHE A 183 3.65 -10.95 11.42
C PHE A 183 3.98 -11.01 12.91
N ASP A 184 5.10 -11.66 13.25
CA ASP A 184 5.61 -11.82 14.62
C ASP A 184 6.50 -10.63 15.07
#